data_AF-A0A127JXB2-F1
#
_entry.id   AF-A0A127JXB2-F1
#
_cell.length_a   1.000
_cell.length_b   1.000
_cell.length_c   1.000
_cell.angle_alpha   90.00
_cell.angle_beta   90.00
_cell.angle_gamma   90.00
#
_symmetry.space_group_name_H-M   'P 1'
#
loop_
_entity.id
_entity.type
_entity.pdbx_description
1 polymer ?
#
loop_
_entity_poly.entity_id
_entity_poly.type
_entity_poly.pdbx_seq_one_letter_code
_entity_poly.pdbx_strand_id
1 'polypeptide(L)'
;MNRLIATFLLALGLAASPAFAQSDFQRHALTVDMLQKYKAASLDLKKSIKKKDDGGDKDGMTTDELVKELDATPGVKPILAKHGMTSRSYALTTLALFQAGFYLMMESSMDKKKGAELLASYPAETRGNIALLRKNPQLLKGMED
;
A
#
# COMPACT_ATOMS: atom_id res chain seq x y z
N MET A 1 33.33 -25.94 -53.15
CA MET A 1 32.78 -26.74 -52.03
C MET A 1 33.80 -26.66 -50.89
N ASN A 2 33.56 -26.20 -49.67
CA ASN A 2 32.36 -25.79 -48.95
C ASN A 2 32.70 -24.64 -47.99
N ARG A 3 31.67 -23.83 -47.75
CA ARG A 3 31.61 -22.67 -46.88
C ARG A 3 31.47 -23.05 -45.39
N LEU A 4 32.00 -22.18 -44.52
CA LEU A 4 31.47 -21.72 -43.21
C LEU A 4 31.33 -22.73 -42.06
N ILE A 5 32.09 -22.52 -40.98
CA ILE A 5 31.65 -22.79 -39.59
C ILE A 5 32.28 -21.75 -38.64
N ALA A 6 31.45 -20.92 -38.01
CA ALA A 6 31.66 -20.37 -36.66
C ALA A 6 30.33 -19.80 -36.16
N THR A 7 29.51 -20.66 -35.56
CA THR A 7 28.23 -20.32 -34.94
C THR A 7 28.50 -19.71 -33.57
N PHE A 8 28.36 -18.39 -33.43
CA PHE A 8 28.37 -17.73 -32.12
C PHE A 8 26.97 -17.83 -31.51
N LEU A 9 26.81 -18.73 -30.54
CA LEU A 9 25.66 -18.84 -29.65
C LEU A 9 25.65 -17.63 -28.70
N LEU A 10 24.88 -16.60 -29.03
CA LEU A 10 24.55 -15.53 -28.09
C LEU A 10 23.17 -15.79 -27.51
N ALA A 11 23.12 -16.66 -26.50
CA ALA A 11 21.98 -16.80 -25.61
C ALA A 11 21.87 -15.55 -24.72
N LEU A 12 21.33 -14.47 -25.27
CA LEU A 12 20.76 -13.38 -24.48
C LEU A 12 19.43 -13.89 -23.94
N GLY A 13 19.49 -14.47 -22.73
CA GLY A 13 18.31 -14.60 -21.89
C GLY A 13 17.70 -13.23 -21.77
N LEU A 14 16.53 -13.04 -22.42
CA LEU A 14 15.69 -11.90 -22.12
C LEU A 14 15.36 -12.01 -20.65
N ALA A 15 16.02 -11.13 -19.89
CA ALA A 15 15.63 -10.75 -18.56
C ALA A 15 14.12 -10.64 -18.53
N ALA A 16 13.50 -11.38 -17.60
CA ALA A 16 12.18 -11.07 -17.13
C ALA A 16 12.16 -9.56 -16.88
N SER A 17 11.43 -8.82 -17.72
CA SER A 17 11.16 -7.42 -17.45
C SER A 17 10.65 -7.36 -16.01
N PRO A 18 11.13 -6.44 -15.16
CA PRO A 18 10.46 -6.23 -13.89
C PRO A 18 9.06 -5.79 -14.28
N ALA A 19 8.09 -6.71 -14.12
CA ALA A 19 6.70 -6.33 -13.97
C ALA A 19 6.73 -5.15 -13.00
N PHE A 20 6.26 -3.98 -13.47
CA PHE A 20 6.13 -2.74 -12.71
C PHE A 20 6.18 -3.05 -11.23
N ALA A 21 7.28 -2.68 -10.55
CA ALA A 21 7.54 -3.05 -9.17
C ALA A 21 6.26 -2.84 -8.37
N GLN A 22 5.54 -3.94 -8.16
CA GLN A 22 4.20 -3.91 -7.64
C GLN A 22 4.35 -3.32 -6.25
N SER A 23 3.73 -2.17 -6.01
CA SER A 23 4.06 -1.36 -4.84
C SER A 23 3.97 -2.20 -3.58
N ASP A 24 4.99 -2.17 -2.71
CA ASP A 24 5.14 -3.10 -1.59
C ASP A 24 3.86 -3.24 -0.73
N PHE A 25 3.07 -2.17 -0.63
CA PHE A 25 1.80 -2.17 0.10
C PHE A 25 0.73 -3.08 -0.51
N GLN A 26 0.78 -3.38 -1.81
CA GLN A 26 -0.12 -4.32 -2.46
C GLN A 26 0.11 -5.77 -2.02
N ARG A 27 1.30 -6.08 -1.48
CA ARG A 27 1.62 -7.38 -0.86
C ARG A 27 1.49 -7.35 0.66
N HIS A 28 1.07 -6.22 1.24
CA HIS A 28 0.88 -6.08 2.68
C HIS A 28 -0.52 -6.54 3.07
N ALA A 29 -0.61 -7.74 3.64
CA ALA A 29 -1.86 -8.29 4.14
C ALA A 29 -2.26 -7.62 5.47
N LEU A 30 -3.38 -6.91 5.46
CA LEU A 30 -3.95 -6.28 6.65
C LEU A 30 -4.55 -7.34 7.58
N THR A 31 -4.45 -7.06 8.87
CA THR A 31 -5.10 -7.83 9.93
C THR A 31 -5.88 -6.91 10.85
N VAL A 32 -6.83 -7.45 11.61
CA VAL A 32 -7.62 -6.67 12.57
C VAL A 32 -6.72 -6.04 13.64
N ASP A 33 -5.76 -6.80 14.18
CA ASP A 33 -4.79 -6.31 15.17
C ASP A 33 -3.94 -5.15 14.62
N MET A 34 -3.44 -5.28 13.38
CA MET A 34 -2.70 -4.18 12.72
C MET A 34 -3.55 -2.92 12.58
N LEU A 35 -4.83 -3.05 12.20
CA LEU A 35 -5.73 -1.92 12.06
C LEU A 35 -6.08 -1.26 13.40
N GLN A 36 -6.14 -2.04 14.49
CA GLN A 36 -6.32 -1.51 15.84
C GLN A 36 -5.10 -0.72 16.31
N LYS A 37 -3.89 -1.27 16.13
CA LYS A 37 -2.62 -0.57 16.43
C LYS A 37 -2.47 0.69 15.59
N TYR A 38 -2.77 0.60 14.30
CA TYR A 38 -2.78 1.73 13.38
C TYR A 38 -3.68 2.84 13.89
N LYS A 39 -4.95 2.54 14.21
CA LYS A 39 -5.90 3.52 14.72
C LYS A 39 -5.41 4.19 16.00
N ALA A 40 -4.90 3.41 16.96
CA ALA A 40 -4.38 3.94 18.21
C ALA A 40 -3.17 4.86 18.00
N ALA A 41 -2.26 4.46 17.11
CA ALA A 41 -1.11 5.26 16.71
C ALA A 41 -1.53 6.56 16.01
N SER A 42 -2.46 6.52 15.04
CA SER A 42 -2.95 7.70 14.33
C SER A 42 -3.60 8.71 15.27
N LEU A 43 -4.36 8.24 16.27
CA LEU A 43 -4.98 9.12 17.28
C LEU A 43 -3.93 9.83 18.16
N ASP A 44 -2.90 9.11 18.62
CA ASP A 44 -1.83 9.71 19.41
C ASP A 44 -0.98 10.67 18.56
N LEU A 45 -0.66 10.31 17.31
CA LEU A 45 0.04 11.18 16.36
C LEU A 45 -0.74 12.47 16.13
N LYS A 46 -2.05 12.40 15.90
CA LYS A 46 -2.91 13.58 15.68
C LYS A 46 -2.94 14.52 16.90
N LYS A 47 -2.89 13.98 18.12
CA LYS A 47 -2.86 14.78 19.35
C LYS A 47 -1.51 15.45 19.59
N SER A 48 -0.43 14.76 19.23
CA SER A 48 0.93 15.17 19.59
C SER A 48 1.68 15.92 18.50
N ILE A 49 1.26 15.77 17.24
CA ILE A 49 1.94 16.34 16.08
C ILE A 49 0.99 17.31 15.39
N LYS A 50 1.35 18.59 15.38
CA LYS A 50 0.65 19.59 14.59
C LYS A 50 0.82 19.20 13.11
N LYS A 51 -0.30 18.98 12.40
CA LYS A 51 -0.26 18.88 10.94
C LYS A 51 0.43 20.13 10.40
N LYS A 52 1.47 19.96 9.60
CA LYS A 52 1.87 21.02 8.69
C LYS A 52 0.79 21.04 7.60
N ASP A 53 0.20 22.20 7.34
CA ASP A 53 -0.63 22.41 6.16
C ASP A 53 0.29 22.38 4.92
N ASP A 54 0.73 21.20 4.51
CA ASP A 54 1.27 20.99 3.17
C ASP A 54 0.16 20.36 2.31
N GLY A 55 -0.83 21.19 1.97
CA GLY A 55 -1.92 20.88 1.04
C GLY A 55 -1.43 20.74 -0.41
N GLY A 56 -0.43 19.90 -0.64
CA GLY A 56 -0.08 19.41 -1.97
C GLY A 56 -0.66 18.01 -2.13
N ASP A 57 -1.56 17.85 -3.10
CA ASP A 57 -2.01 16.53 -3.57
C ASP A 57 -0.77 15.71 -3.98
N LYS A 58 -0.26 14.88 -3.07
CA LYS A 58 0.81 13.92 -3.36
C LYS A 58 0.17 12.66 -3.94
N ASP A 59 -0.39 12.80 -5.13
CA ASP A 59 -0.80 11.65 -5.94
C ASP A 59 0.42 10.73 -6.15
N GLY A 60 0.25 9.45 -5.79
CA GLY A 60 1.28 8.44 -6.04
C GLY A 60 2.40 8.35 -5.00
N MET A 61 2.21 8.86 -3.76
CA MET A 61 3.19 8.70 -2.68
C MET A 61 3.57 7.22 -2.48
N THR A 62 4.86 6.92 -2.61
CA THR A 62 5.40 5.56 -2.41
C THR A 62 5.56 5.23 -0.93
N THR A 63 5.70 3.94 -0.61
CA THR A 63 5.97 3.50 0.77
C THR A 63 7.22 4.18 1.34
N ASP A 64 8.32 4.24 0.59
CA ASP A 64 9.59 4.76 1.08
C ASP A 64 9.57 6.28 1.28
N GLU A 65 8.85 7.01 0.42
CA GLU A 65 8.61 8.45 0.61
C GLU A 65 7.82 8.72 1.88
N LEU A 66 6.76 7.94 2.13
CA LEU A 66 5.98 8.08 3.36
C LEU A 66 6.80 7.72 4.59
N VAL A 67 7.62 6.67 4.54
CA VAL A 67 8.55 6.33 5.62
C VAL A 67 9.51 7.47 5.89
N LYS A 68 10.10 8.06 4.85
CA LYS A 68 11.04 9.18 4.98
C LYS A 68 10.37 10.40 5.61
N GLU A 69 9.13 10.71 5.22
CA GLU A 69 8.36 11.82 5.79
C GLU A 69 8.03 11.60 7.28
N LEU A 70 7.57 10.38 7.63
CA LEU A 70 7.32 9.98 9.01
C LEU A 70 8.60 10.06 9.86
N ASP A 71 9.72 9.58 9.31
CA ASP A 71 11.02 9.56 9.99
C ASP A 71 11.62 10.95 10.18
N ALA A 72 11.34 11.88 9.27
CA ALA A 72 11.79 13.26 9.34
C ALA A 72 10.99 14.10 10.36
N THR A 73 9.84 13.61 10.82
CA THR A 73 8.95 14.34 11.73
C THR A 73 9.29 14.02 13.19
N PRO A 74 9.75 15.01 13.99
CA PRO A 74 10.08 14.79 15.40
C PRO A 74 8.87 14.27 16.18
N GLY A 75 9.09 13.23 16.99
CA GLY A 75 8.05 12.64 17.82
C GLY A 75 7.23 11.51 17.16
N VAL A 76 7.29 11.32 15.83
CA VAL A 76 6.57 10.22 15.16
C VAL A 76 7.08 8.85 15.62
N LYS A 77 8.38 8.59 15.47
CA LYS A 77 9.00 7.30 15.81
C LYS A 77 8.65 6.79 17.22
N PRO A 78 8.80 7.58 18.30
CA PRO A 78 8.47 7.09 19.64
C PRO A 78 6.96 6.83 19.82
N ILE A 79 6.08 7.62 19.18
CA ILE A 79 4.64 7.38 19.24
C ILE A 79 4.28 6.08 18.52
N LEU A 80 4.82 5.85 17.32
CA LEU A 80 4.61 4.60 16.60
C LEU A 80 5.12 3.40 17.41
N ALA A 81 6.32 3.51 17.98
CA ALA A 81 6.92 2.45 18.79
C ALA A 81 6.08 2.11 20.03
N LYS A 82 5.46 3.10 20.69
CA LYS A 82 4.53 2.89 21.81
C LYS A 82 3.36 1.97 21.44
N HIS A 83 2.92 1.98 20.18
CA HIS A 83 1.84 1.13 19.66
C HIS A 83 2.36 -0.13 18.95
N GLY A 84 3.65 -0.43 19.07
CA GLY A 84 4.27 -1.60 18.44
C GLY A 84 4.42 -1.47 16.92
N MET A 85 4.48 -0.25 16.39
CA MET A 85 4.62 0.02 14.97
C MET A 85 5.97 0.69 14.66
N THR A 86 6.52 0.36 13.49
CA THR A 86 7.58 1.14 12.84
C THR A 86 6.97 2.08 11.80
N SER A 87 7.70 3.11 11.39
CA SER A 87 7.28 3.99 10.28
C SER A 87 6.97 3.20 9.01
N ARG A 88 7.76 2.16 8.69
CA ARG A 88 7.50 1.27 7.54
C ARG A 88 6.19 0.51 7.68
N SER A 89 5.94 -0.11 8.84
CA SER A 89 4.68 -0.83 9.07
C SER A 89 3.47 0.10 9.03
N TYR A 90 3.61 1.33 9.54
CA TYR A 90 2.56 2.34 9.52
C TYR A 90 2.29 2.83 8.08
N ALA A 91 3.33 3.10 7.30
CA ALA A 91 3.23 3.51 5.90
C ALA A 91 2.57 2.43 5.02
N LEU A 92 3.05 1.18 5.10
CA LEU A 92 2.47 0.05 4.38
C LEU A 92 0.99 -0.15 4.74
N THR A 93 0.66 -0.05 6.04
CA THR A 93 -0.73 -0.16 6.51
C THR A 93 -1.58 0.98 5.98
N THR A 94 -1.07 2.21 5.98
CA THR A 94 -1.79 3.39 5.46
C THR A 94 -2.12 3.23 3.98
N LEU A 95 -1.14 2.88 3.15
CA LEU A 95 -1.32 2.75 1.70
C LEU A 95 -2.20 1.54 1.33
N ALA A 96 -2.04 0.40 1.99
CA ALA A 96 -2.88 -0.77 1.78
C ALA A 96 -4.33 -0.51 2.19
N LEU A 97 -4.55 0.22 3.28
CA LEU A 97 -5.86 0.62 3.76
C LEU A 97 -6.52 1.64 2.83
N PHE A 98 -5.75 2.63 2.37
CA PHE A 98 -6.20 3.60 1.37
C PHE A 98 -6.64 2.91 0.07
N GLN A 99 -5.82 2.03 -0.50
CA GLN A 99 -6.17 1.31 -1.73
C GLN A 99 -7.44 0.47 -1.58
N ALA A 100 -7.55 -0.30 -0.50
CA ALA A 100 -8.70 -1.17 -0.27
C ALA A 100 -9.98 -0.35 0.03
N GLY A 101 -9.86 0.74 0.80
CA GLY A 101 -10.95 1.67 1.07
C GLY A 101 -11.41 2.41 -0.18
N PHE A 102 -10.47 2.88 -1.00
CA PHE A 102 -10.76 3.56 -2.26
C PHE A 102 -11.51 2.65 -3.24
N TYR A 103 -11.10 1.38 -3.36
CA TYR A 103 -11.84 0.40 -4.17
C TYR A 103 -13.29 0.27 -3.67
N LEU A 104 -13.52 0.11 -2.36
CA LEU A 104 -14.87 -0.02 -1.79
C LEU A 104 -15.72 1.24 -1.99
N MET A 105 -15.12 2.42 -1.86
CA MET A 105 -15.78 3.70 -2.12
C MET A 105 -16.23 3.83 -3.59
N MET A 106 -15.40 3.38 -4.53
CA MET A 106 -15.69 3.45 -5.96
C MET A 106 -16.57 2.29 -6.45
N GLU A 107 -16.70 1.20 -5.68
CA GLU A 107 -17.35 -0.04 -6.09
C GLU A 107 -18.80 0.17 -6.57
N SER A 108 -19.56 1.03 -5.90
CA SER A 108 -20.95 1.34 -6.30
C SER A 108 -21.06 2.11 -7.62
N SER A 109 -20.00 2.82 -8.01
CA SER A 109 -19.95 3.67 -9.21
C SER A 109 -19.34 2.94 -10.41
N MET A 110 -18.78 1.74 -10.20
CA MET A 110 -18.23 0.91 -11.27
C MET A 110 -19.31 0.04 -11.91
N ASP A 111 -19.15 -0.24 -13.20
CA ASP A 111 -19.88 -1.33 -13.84
C ASP A 111 -19.54 -2.66 -13.14
N LYS A 112 -20.54 -3.51 -12.89
CA LYS A 112 -20.36 -4.75 -12.12
C LYS A 112 -19.31 -5.68 -12.71
N LYS A 113 -19.28 -5.80 -14.04
CA LYS A 113 -18.32 -6.65 -14.73
C LYS A 113 -16.91 -6.05 -14.63
N LYS A 114 -16.78 -4.75 -14.90
CA LYS A 114 -15.49 -4.05 -14.77
C LYS A 114 -14.94 -4.07 -13.35
N GLY A 115 -15.79 -3.90 -12.33
CA GLY A 115 -15.40 -3.98 -10.92
C GLY A 115 -14.88 -5.38 -10.56
N ALA A 116 -15.57 -6.44 -11.02
CA ALA A 116 -15.14 -7.81 -10.80
C ALA A 116 -13.81 -8.13 -11.51
N GLU A 117 -13.63 -7.68 -12.75
CA GLU A 117 -12.38 -7.83 -13.51
C GLU A 117 -11.22 -7.08 -12.83
N LEU A 118 -11.45 -5.83 -12.38
CA LEU A 118 -10.47 -5.06 -11.63
C LEU A 118 -10.08 -5.75 -10.32
N LEU A 119 -11.07 -6.19 -9.54
CA LEU A 119 -10.82 -6.92 -8.30
C LEU A 119 -10.01 -8.18 -8.56
N ALA A 120 -10.33 -8.94 -9.61
CA ALA A 120 -9.61 -10.15 -9.99
C ALA A 120 -8.16 -9.87 -10.46
N SER A 121 -7.89 -8.69 -11.01
CA SER A 121 -6.54 -8.27 -11.42
C SER A 121 -5.61 -7.96 -10.24
N TYR A 122 -6.16 -7.71 -9.05
CA TYR A 122 -5.37 -7.40 -7.88
C TYR A 122 -4.68 -8.63 -7.25
N PRO A 123 -3.52 -8.41 -6.59
CA PRO A 123 -2.87 -9.43 -5.78
C PRO A 123 -3.79 -10.04 -4.71
N ALA A 124 -3.46 -11.25 -4.26
CA ALA A 124 -4.27 -11.97 -3.29
C ALA A 124 -4.42 -11.20 -1.97
N GLU A 125 -3.35 -10.52 -1.53
CA GLU A 125 -3.30 -9.71 -0.33
C GLU A 125 -4.22 -8.49 -0.45
N THR A 126 -4.16 -7.75 -1.56
CA THR A 126 -5.08 -6.63 -1.83
C THR A 126 -6.54 -7.08 -1.85
N ARG A 127 -6.85 -8.21 -2.51
CA ARG A 127 -8.21 -8.77 -2.50
C ARG A 127 -8.66 -9.16 -1.10
N GLY A 128 -7.74 -9.73 -0.31
CA GLY A 128 -7.95 -10.06 1.10
C GLY A 128 -8.24 -8.82 1.94
N ASN A 129 -7.51 -7.73 1.72
CA ASN A 129 -7.71 -6.45 2.40
C ASN A 129 -9.09 -5.86 2.09
N ILE A 130 -9.51 -5.85 0.82
CA ILE A 130 -10.84 -5.42 0.40
C ILE A 130 -11.92 -6.27 1.08
N ALA A 131 -11.76 -7.59 1.09
CA ALA A 131 -12.70 -8.50 1.74
C ALA A 131 -12.76 -8.31 3.26
N LEU A 132 -11.62 -8.05 3.90
CA LEU A 132 -11.53 -7.75 5.33
C LEU A 132 -12.34 -6.49 5.67
N LEU A 133 -12.12 -5.40 4.94
CA LEU A 133 -12.81 -4.13 5.19
C LEU A 133 -14.30 -4.21 4.85
N ARG A 134 -14.68 -4.93 3.79
CA ARG A 134 -16.09 -5.16 3.45
C ARG A 134 -16.85 -5.87 4.57
N LYS A 135 -16.20 -6.84 5.25
CA LYS A 135 -16.79 -7.55 6.40
C LYS A 135 -16.76 -6.73 7.69
N ASN A 136 -15.96 -5.68 7.74
CA ASN A 136 -15.73 -4.88 8.93
C ASN A 136 -15.80 -3.37 8.63
N PRO A 137 -16.95 -2.85 8.16
CA PRO A 137 -17.08 -1.44 7.76
C PRO A 137 -16.80 -0.47 8.93
N GLN A 138 -16.95 -0.90 10.18
CA GLN A 138 -16.57 -0.13 11.37
C GLN A 138 -15.06 0.19 11.44
N LEU A 139 -14.21 -0.56 10.75
CA LEU A 139 -12.78 -0.27 10.65
C LEU A 139 -12.52 0.94 9.73
N LEU A 140 -13.45 1.27 8.83
CA LEU A 140 -13.40 2.48 8.01
C LEU A 140 -13.95 3.70 8.77
N LYS A 141 -15.01 3.50 9.56
CA LYS A 141 -15.82 4.54 10.26
C LYS A 141 -15.12 5.25 11.44
N GLY A 142 -13.80 5.37 11.43
CA GLY A 142 -13.05 6.09 12.45
C GLY A 142 -11.74 6.67 11.94
N MET A 143 -11.61 6.76 10.61
CA MET A 143 -10.49 7.38 9.91
C MET A 143 -10.82 8.78 9.37
N GLU A 144 -12.10 9.17 9.43
CA GLU A 144 -12.62 10.44 8.90
C GLU A 144 -12.54 11.60 9.91
N ASP A 145 -12.35 11.30 11.20
CA ASP A 145 -12.36 12.28 12.28
C ASP A 145 -11.00 12.94 12.51
#